data_AF-A0A0X8VBB4-F1
#
_entry.id   AF-A0A0X8VBB4-F1
#
_cell.length_a   1.000
_cell.length_b   1.000
_cell.length_c   1.000
_cell.angle_alpha   90.00
_cell.angle_beta   90.00
_cell.angle_gamma   90.00
#
_symmetry.space_group_name_H-M   'P 1'
#
loop_
_entity.id
_entity.type
_entity.pdbx_description
1 polymer ?
#
loop_
_entity_poly.entity_id
_entity_poly.type
_entity_poly.pdbx_seq_one_letter_code
_entity_poly.pdbx_strand_id
1 'polypeptide(L)'
;MAVLERNLKKDERCKKLIEECKSYFIERAYQLENQFYSAFYVQCAESTAADGYEVFLETPMEHNYFRANLAKLDETAMMRFYKLAAIHHTIRMVRRRKKEMLWENIKEGLFKVYDLTENEKEMVDILQRCAFLYQTGFQELFIKTTARYIFGHKVLSAFSFAFIGNFWYNSYSSFMGSFVGYVPFRVRMERAMGE
;
A
#
# COMPACT_ATOMS: atom_id res chain seq x y z
N MET A 1 -4.21 33.24 -12.36
CA MET A 1 -5.57 32.67 -12.29
C MET A 1 -5.65 31.28 -12.92
N ALA A 2 -5.42 31.11 -14.24
CA ALA A 2 -5.57 29.81 -14.91
C ALA A 2 -4.70 28.64 -14.38
N VAL A 3 -3.48 28.91 -13.89
CA VAL A 3 -2.59 27.87 -13.30
C VAL A 3 -3.10 27.41 -11.93
N LEU A 4 -3.56 28.34 -11.10
CA LEU A 4 -4.11 28.06 -9.77
C LEU A 4 -5.39 27.22 -9.90
N GLU A 5 -6.32 27.60 -10.77
CA GLU A 5 -7.53 26.83 -11.06
C GLU A 5 -7.24 25.42 -11.60
N ARG A 6 -6.23 25.29 -12.46
CA ARG A 6 -5.81 23.97 -12.98
C ARG A 6 -5.24 23.09 -11.88
N ASN A 7 -4.50 23.65 -10.93
CA ASN A 7 -3.95 22.88 -9.81
C ASN A 7 -5.04 22.47 -8.82
N LEU A 8 -5.97 23.36 -8.48
CA LEU A 8 -7.13 23.03 -7.65
C LEU A 8 -7.95 21.87 -8.22
N LYS A 9 -8.22 21.89 -9.53
CA LYS A 9 -8.91 20.78 -10.22
C LYS A 9 -8.15 19.45 -10.17
N LYS A 10 -6.81 19.48 -10.20
CA LYS A 10 -5.99 18.26 -10.10
C LYS A 10 -6.02 17.69 -8.69
N ASP A 11 -5.92 18.56 -7.69
CA ASP A 11 -5.95 18.16 -6.29
C ASP A 11 -7.32 17.59 -5.92
N GLU A 12 -8.41 18.23 -6.34
CA GLU A 12 -9.79 17.71 -6.18
C GLU A 12 -9.97 16.35 -6.86
N ARG A 13 -9.46 16.18 -8.09
CA ARG A 13 -9.48 14.87 -8.77
C ARG A 13 -8.75 13.81 -7.96
N CYS A 14 -7.57 14.14 -7.43
CA CYS A 14 -6.79 13.21 -6.63
C CYS A 14 -7.52 12.81 -5.34
N LYS A 15 -8.12 13.77 -4.61
CA LYS A 15 -8.93 13.49 -3.41
C LYS A 15 -10.07 12.53 -3.72
N LYS A 16 -10.79 12.79 -4.82
CA LYS A 16 -11.88 11.92 -5.27
C LYS A 16 -11.40 10.49 -5.54
N LEU A 17 -10.31 10.34 -6.28
CA LEU A 17 -9.71 9.02 -6.56
C LEU A 17 -9.27 8.29 -5.29
N ILE A 18 -8.68 9.01 -4.32
CA ILE A 18 -8.28 8.43 -3.02
C ILE A 18 -9.50 7.82 -2.32
N GLU A 19 -10.58 8.59 -2.17
CA GLU A 19 -11.79 8.15 -1.46
C GLU A 19 -12.56 7.05 -2.19
N GLU A 20 -12.64 7.11 -3.52
CA GLU A 20 -13.29 6.07 -4.34
C GLU A 20 -12.54 4.74 -4.22
N CYS A 21 -11.21 4.75 -4.35
CA CYS A 21 -10.40 3.54 -4.20
C CYS A 21 -10.44 3.02 -2.76
N LYS A 22 -10.39 3.90 -1.74
CA LYS A 22 -10.53 3.52 -0.34
C LYS A 22 -11.82 2.74 -0.12
N SER A 23 -12.94 3.34 -0.51
CA SER A 23 -14.28 2.76 -0.31
C SER A 23 -14.39 1.41 -1.01
N TYR A 24 -13.93 1.33 -2.27
CA TYR A 24 -13.91 0.09 -3.04
C TYR A 24 -13.17 -1.05 -2.31
N PHE A 25 -11.97 -0.82 -1.79
CA PHE A 25 -11.21 -1.87 -1.11
C PHE A 25 -11.73 -2.18 0.29
N ILE A 26 -12.27 -1.20 1.02
CA ILE A 26 -12.91 -1.42 2.33
C ILE A 26 -14.14 -2.33 2.19
N GLU A 27 -15.01 -2.06 1.23
CA GLU A 27 -16.21 -2.86 0.98
C GLU A 27 -15.85 -4.33 0.73
N ARG A 28 -14.79 -4.57 -0.05
CA ARG A 28 -14.27 -5.92 -0.33
C ARG A 28 -13.60 -6.56 0.89
N ALA A 29 -12.89 -5.78 1.70
CA ALA A 29 -12.27 -6.26 2.94
C ALA A 29 -13.32 -6.76 3.94
N TYR A 30 -14.49 -6.13 4.01
CA TYR A 30 -15.60 -6.59 4.84
C TYR A 30 -16.25 -7.89 4.36
N GLN A 31 -16.01 -8.33 3.12
CA GLN A 31 -16.50 -9.62 2.63
C GLN A 31 -15.63 -10.81 3.06
N LEU A 32 -14.50 -10.58 3.73
CA LEU A 32 -13.67 -11.67 4.23
C LEU A 32 -14.29 -12.31 5.47
N GLU A 33 -14.46 -13.63 5.44
CA GLU A 33 -14.95 -14.41 6.59
C GLU A 33 -14.01 -14.31 7.79
N ASN A 34 -12.70 -14.28 7.55
CA ASN A 34 -11.71 -14.12 8.60
C ASN A 34 -11.69 -12.66 9.09
N GLN A 35 -12.24 -12.43 10.28
CA GLN A 35 -12.37 -11.09 10.88
C GLN A 35 -11.02 -10.39 11.09
N PHE A 36 -9.95 -11.15 11.37
CA PHE A 36 -8.61 -10.57 11.50
C PHE A 36 -8.13 -10.01 10.15
N TYR A 37 -8.26 -10.78 9.07
CA TYR A 37 -7.89 -10.33 7.73
C TYR A 37 -8.77 -9.19 7.25
N SER A 38 -10.07 -9.25 7.56
CA SER A 38 -10.99 -8.14 7.28
C SER A 38 -10.50 -6.85 7.94
N ALA A 39 -10.29 -6.86 9.26
CA ALA A 39 -9.80 -5.70 10.00
C ALA A 39 -8.42 -5.23 9.52
N PHE A 40 -7.53 -6.15 9.18
CA PHE A 40 -6.20 -5.85 8.63
C PHE A 40 -6.31 -5.05 7.32
N TYR A 41 -7.12 -5.52 6.37
CA TYR A 41 -7.23 -4.87 5.06
C TYR A 41 -8.08 -3.60 5.08
N VAL A 42 -9.08 -3.50 5.96
CA VAL A 42 -9.77 -2.22 6.23
C VAL A 42 -8.77 -1.18 6.71
N GLN A 43 -7.97 -1.52 7.74
CA GLN A 43 -6.96 -0.59 8.25
C GLN A 43 -5.87 -0.28 7.20
N CYS A 44 -5.51 -1.25 6.36
CA CYS A 44 -4.57 -1.05 5.27
C CYS A 44 -5.10 -0.02 4.26
N ALA A 45 -6.37 -0.14 3.85
CA ALA A 45 -7.01 0.82 2.94
C ALA A 45 -7.13 2.21 3.57
N GLU A 46 -7.57 2.33 4.82
CA GLU A 46 -7.63 3.61 5.55
C GLU A 46 -6.26 4.27 5.66
N SER A 47 -5.22 3.51 6.01
CA SER A 47 -3.86 4.03 6.13
C SER A 47 -3.30 4.45 4.76
N THR A 48 -3.64 3.71 3.71
CA THR A 48 -3.21 4.05 2.34
C THR A 48 -3.89 5.32 1.84
N ALA A 49 -5.14 5.57 2.23
CA ALA A 49 -5.80 6.83 1.93
C ALA A 49 -5.09 8.00 2.60
N ALA A 50 -4.76 7.87 3.89
CA ALA A 50 -4.00 8.87 4.63
C ALA A 50 -2.62 9.13 3.99
N ASP A 51 -1.89 8.07 3.65
CA ASP A 51 -0.63 8.15 2.89
C ASP A 51 -0.83 8.91 1.57
N GLY A 52 -1.93 8.66 0.87
CA GLY A 52 -2.30 9.33 -0.37
C GLY A 52 -2.49 10.84 -0.20
N TYR A 53 -3.24 11.27 0.82
CA TYR A 53 -3.38 12.70 1.13
C TYR A 53 -2.04 13.33 1.45
N GLU A 54 -1.24 12.68 2.30
CA GLU A 54 0.07 13.18 2.73
C GLU A 54 1.01 13.36 1.54
N VAL A 55 1.21 12.33 0.72
CA VAL A 55 2.26 12.35 -0.32
C VAL A 55 1.84 13.02 -1.62
N PHE A 56 0.56 12.99 -2.00
CA PHE A 56 0.11 13.62 -3.24
C PHE A 56 -0.25 15.09 -3.07
N LEU A 57 -0.78 15.49 -1.90
CA LEU A 57 -1.44 16.79 -1.73
C LEU A 57 -0.76 17.68 -0.69
N GLU A 58 -0.43 17.12 0.47
CA GLU A 58 -0.06 17.94 1.64
C GLU A 58 1.43 18.22 1.69
N THR A 59 2.28 17.21 1.50
CA THR A 59 3.73 17.32 1.71
C THR A 59 4.41 18.14 0.61
N PRO A 60 4.84 19.38 0.89
CA PRO A 60 5.58 20.22 -0.05
C PRO A 60 7.08 19.98 0.16
N MET A 61 7.55 18.80 -0.21
CA MET A 61 8.97 18.45 -0.15
C MET A 61 9.62 18.55 -1.53
N GLU A 62 10.83 19.11 -1.56
CA GLU A 62 11.69 19.01 -2.73
C GLU A 62 11.93 17.52 -3.04
N HIS A 63 11.79 17.15 -4.31
CA HIS A 63 11.86 15.77 -4.78
C HIS A 63 10.77 14.81 -4.24
N ASN A 64 9.62 15.31 -3.77
CA ASN A 64 8.45 14.46 -3.55
C ASN A 64 8.06 13.76 -4.86
N TYR A 65 8.42 12.48 -4.96
CA TYR A 65 8.28 11.70 -6.18
C TYR A 65 6.82 11.56 -6.60
N PHE A 66 5.91 11.35 -5.64
CA PHE A 66 4.48 11.15 -5.92
C PHE A 66 3.83 12.44 -6.42
N ARG A 67 4.05 13.56 -5.72
CA ARG A 67 3.54 14.87 -6.12
C ARG A 67 4.08 15.33 -7.47
N ALA A 68 5.37 15.12 -7.73
CA ALA A 68 5.98 15.41 -9.03
C ALA A 68 5.33 14.64 -10.19
N ASN A 69 4.69 13.50 -9.91
CA ASN A 69 4.02 12.65 -10.88
C ASN A 69 2.49 12.72 -10.83
N LEU A 70 1.90 13.67 -10.08
CA LEU A 70 0.45 13.79 -9.90
C LEU A 70 -0.33 13.88 -11.22
N ALA A 71 0.26 14.47 -12.26
CA ALA A 71 -0.36 14.55 -13.59
C ALA A 71 -0.63 13.19 -14.23
N LYS A 72 0.17 12.16 -13.89
CA LYS A 72 0.04 10.78 -14.37
C LYS A 72 -0.87 9.92 -13.48
N LEU A 73 -1.39 10.48 -12.40
CA LEU A 73 -2.28 9.78 -11.47
C LEU A 73 -3.70 9.77 -12.02
N ASP A 74 -4.06 8.67 -12.66
CA ASP A 74 -5.42 8.30 -13.05
C ASP A 74 -5.98 7.23 -12.09
N GLU A 75 -7.21 6.77 -12.37
CA GLU A 75 -7.88 5.73 -11.57
C GLU A 75 -7.06 4.43 -11.51
N THR A 76 -6.48 4.01 -12.63
CA THR A 76 -5.65 2.80 -12.67
C THR A 76 -4.41 2.97 -11.80
N ALA A 77 -3.71 4.10 -11.90
CA ALA A 77 -2.53 4.40 -11.08
C ALA A 77 -2.87 4.48 -9.59
N MET A 78 -4.03 5.04 -9.23
CA MET A 78 -4.49 5.05 -7.83
C MET A 78 -4.80 3.64 -7.32
N MET A 79 -5.52 2.83 -8.09
CA MET A 79 -5.76 1.42 -7.75
C MET A 79 -4.45 0.65 -7.54
N ARG A 80 -3.46 0.88 -8.41
CA ARG A 80 -2.11 0.29 -8.29
C ARG A 80 -1.37 0.74 -7.02
N PHE A 81 -1.55 1.99 -6.60
CA PHE A 81 -0.98 2.50 -5.34
C PHE A 81 -1.55 1.73 -4.13
N TYR A 82 -2.87 1.55 -4.06
CA TYR A 82 -3.53 0.74 -3.03
C TYR A 82 -3.10 -0.73 -3.06
N LYS A 83 -3.05 -1.35 -4.24
CA LYS A 83 -2.56 -2.72 -4.41
C LYS A 83 -1.13 -2.86 -3.86
N LEU A 84 -0.24 -1.93 -4.21
CA LEU A 84 1.14 -1.99 -3.70
C LEU A 84 1.23 -1.79 -2.20
N ALA A 85 0.46 -0.88 -1.60
CA ALA A 85 0.44 -0.71 -0.15
C ALA A 85 0.06 -2.02 0.56
N ALA A 86 -1.01 -2.67 0.09
CA ALA A 86 -1.46 -3.95 0.61
C ALA A 86 -0.40 -5.05 0.46
N ILE A 87 0.20 -5.17 -0.72
CA ILE A 87 1.27 -6.14 -0.99
C ILE A 87 2.45 -5.90 -0.04
N HIS A 88 2.90 -4.64 0.06
CA HIS A 88 4.02 -4.27 0.93
C HIS A 88 3.73 -4.60 2.39
N HIS A 89 2.58 -4.16 2.89
CA HIS A 89 2.20 -4.31 4.29
C HIS A 89 2.00 -5.79 4.64
N THR A 90 1.33 -6.58 3.79
CA THR A 90 1.14 -8.02 4.00
C THR A 90 2.47 -8.77 4.02
N ILE A 91 3.35 -8.56 3.02
CA ILE A 91 4.66 -9.22 2.98
C ILE A 91 5.48 -8.86 4.23
N ARG A 92 5.54 -7.58 4.60
CA ARG A 92 6.26 -7.14 5.79
C ARG A 92 5.67 -7.72 7.07
N MET A 93 4.35 -7.80 7.15
CA MET A 93 3.64 -8.33 8.31
C MET A 93 3.94 -9.80 8.54
N VAL A 94 3.72 -10.63 7.52
CA VAL A 94 4.02 -12.07 7.57
C VAL A 94 5.50 -12.29 7.90
N ARG A 95 6.40 -11.50 7.31
CA ARG A 95 7.83 -11.62 7.62
C ARG A 95 8.14 -11.31 9.09
N ARG A 96 7.56 -10.24 9.65
CA ARG A 96 7.76 -9.86 11.06
C ARG A 96 7.08 -10.84 12.03
N ARG A 97 5.99 -11.48 11.62
CA ARG A 97 5.13 -12.35 12.45
C ARG A 97 5.09 -13.80 11.96
N LYS A 98 6.17 -14.28 11.34
CA LYS A 98 6.23 -15.61 10.68
C LYS A 98 5.88 -16.80 11.56
N LYS A 99 5.97 -16.67 12.89
CA LYS A 99 5.59 -17.70 13.86
C LYS A 99 4.09 -17.73 14.15
N GLU A 100 3.42 -16.60 13.94
CA GLU A 100 2.01 -16.37 14.27
C GLU A 100 1.14 -16.34 13.00
N MET A 101 1.75 -16.10 11.84
CA MET A 101 1.05 -15.85 10.58
C MET A 101 1.85 -16.38 9.39
N LEU A 102 1.22 -17.25 8.61
CA LEU A 102 1.80 -17.84 7.40
C LEU A 102 1.31 -17.11 6.15
N TRP A 103 2.19 -16.99 5.16
CA TRP A 103 1.89 -16.37 3.86
C TRP A 103 0.68 -17.02 3.19
N GLU A 104 0.65 -18.35 3.18
CA GLU A 104 -0.39 -19.17 2.57
C GLU A 104 -1.79 -18.84 3.11
N ASN A 105 -1.88 -18.44 4.38
CA ASN A 105 -3.17 -18.19 5.02
C ASN A 105 -3.75 -16.81 4.66
N ILE A 106 -2.90 -15.80 4.39
CA ILE A 106 -3.37 -14.42 4.14
C ILE A 106 -3.39 -14.05 2.66
N LYS A 107 -2.58 -14.70 1.81
CA LYS A 107 -2.41 -14.29 0.40
C LYS A 107 -3.73 -14.35 -0.38
N GLU A 108 -4.63 -15.28 -0.07
CA GLU A 108 -5.94 -15.33 -0.72
C GLU A 108 -6.79 -14.12 -0.36
N GLY A 109 -6.74 -13.67 0.90
CA GLY A 109 -7.39 -12.43 1.33
C GLY A 109 -6.84 -11.21 0.59
N LEU A 110 -5.52 -11.14 0.41
CA LEU A 110 -4.87 -10.08 -0.40
C LEU A 110 -5.42 -10.08 -1.82
N PHE A 111 -5.40 -11.25 -2.47
CA PHE A 111 -5.78 -11.41 -3.87
C PHE A 111 -7.26 -11.08 -4.10
N LYS A 112 -8.13 -11.52 -3.19
CA LYS A 112 -9.58 -11.26 -3.24
C LYS A 112 -9.89 -9.80 -2.97
N VAL A 113 -9.40 -9.23 -1.87
CA VAL A 113 -9.73 -7.85 -1.49
C VAL A 113 -9.22 -6.87 -2.52
N TYR A 114 -7.95 -7.00 -2.93
CA TYR A 114 -7.32 -6.05 -3.83
C TYR A 114 -7.50 -6.40 -5.31
N ASP A 115 -8.32 -7.39 -5.63
CA ASP A 115 -8.67 -7.78 -7.00
C ASP A 115 -7.43 -7.92 -7.89
N LEU A 116 -6.48 -8.74 -7.43
CA LEU A 116 -5.21 -8.91 -8.12
C LEU A 116 -5.38 -9.74 -9.39
N THR A 117 -4.90 -9.22 -10.51
CA THR A 117 -4.77 -9.96 -11.77
C THR A 117 -3.69 -11.04 -11.68
N GLU A 118 -3.66 -12.00 -12.60
CA GLU A 118 -2.62 -13.04 -12.62
C GLU A 118 -1.20 -12.46 -12.67
N ASN A 119 -0.96 -11.44 -13.50
CA ASN A 119 0.33 -10.75 -13.54
C ASN A 119 0.69 -10.06 -12.21
N GLU A 120 -0.30 -9.55 -11.48
CA GLU A 120 -0.08 -8.95 -10.17
C GLU A 120 0.19 -10.01 -9.11
N LYS A 121 -0.46 -11.18 -9.18
CA LYS A 121 -0.15 -12.33 -8.30
C LYS A 121 1.27 -12.82 -8.54
N GLU A 122 1.71 -12.94 -9.79
CA GLU A 122 3.11 -13.27 -10.12
C GLU A 122 4.09 -12.23 -9.56
N MET A 123 3.77 -10.93 -9.70
CA MET A 123 4.56 -9.86 -9.09
C MET A 123 4.65 -10.02 -7.57
N VAL A 124 3.53 -10.36 -6.90
CA VAL A 124 3.50 -10.61 -5.46
C VAL A 124 4.41 -11.77 -5.09
N ASP A 125 4.36 -12.89 -5.83
CA ASP A 125 5.18 -14.06 -5.56
C ASP A 125 6.67 -13.75 -5.68
N ILE A 126 7.07 -12.98 -6.70
CA ILE A 126 8.47 -12.53 -6.86
C ILE A 126 8.90 -11.66 -5.67
N LEU A 127 8.06 -10.69 -5.29
CA LEU A 127 8.32 -9.78 -4.17
C LEU A 127 8.40 -10.53 -2.83
N GLN A 128 7.49 -11.47 -2.60
CA GLN A 128 7.46 -12.29 -1.40
C GLN A 128 8.70 -13.17 -1.31
N ARG A 129 9.06 -13.89 -2.39
CA ARG A 129 10.28 -14.71 -2.43
C ARG A 129 11.53 -13.86 -2.17
N CYS A 130 11.61 -12.67 -2.78
CA CYS A 130 12.69 -11.73 -2.53
C CYS A 130 12.75 -11.32 -1.05
N ALA A 131 11.62 -11.00 -0.41
CA ALA A 131 11.57 -10.63 1.01
C ALA A 131 11.99 -11.75 1.97
N PHE A 132 11.75 -13.02 1.61
CA PHE A 132 11.99 -14.17 2.47
C PHE A 132 13.37 -14.79 2.26
N LEU A 133 13.90 -14.75 1.04
CA LEU A 133 15.20 -15.33 0.69
C LEU A 133 16.34 -14.30 0.66
N TYR A 134 16.08 -13.07 0.18
CA TYR A 134 17.09 -12.05 -0.11
C TYR A 134 16.76 -10.74 0.61
N GLN A 135 16.97 -10.72 1.93
CA GLN A 135 16.47 -9.67 2.83
C GLN A 135 16.80 -8.24 2.41
N THR A 136 17.99 -7.99 1.87
CA THR A 136 18.46 -6.67 1.43
C THR A 136 17.87 -6.25 0.08
N GLY A 137 17.52 -7.21 -0.79
CA GLY A 137 17.03 -6.94 -2.15
C GLY A 137 15.57 -6.52 -2.22
N PHE A 138 14.75 -6.88 -1.23
CA PHE A 138 13.32 -6.59 -1.27
C PHE A 138 13.01 -5.10 -1.35
N GLN A 139 13.66 -4.28 -0.51
CA GLN A 139 13.39 -2.85 -0.49
C GLN A 139 13.74 -2.20 -1.84
N GLU A 140 14.90 -2.53 -2.39
CA GLU A 140 15.32 -2.03 -3.70
C GLU A 140 14.35 -2.46 -4.81
N LEU A 141 13.98 -3.75 -4.85
CA LEU A 141 13.05 -4.27 -5.83
C LEU A 141 11.68 -3.58 -5.71
N PHE A 142 11.18 -3.42 -4.48
CA PHE A 142 9.88 -2.82 -4.22
C PHE A 142 9.83 -1.33 -4.64
N ILE A 143 10.91 -0.57 -4.41
CA ILE A 143 11.05 0.81 -4.86
C ILE A 143 10.95 0.89 -6.39
N LYS A 144 11.71 0.05 -7.11
CA LYS A 144 11.67 -0.01 -8.57
C LYS A 144 10.30 -0.43 -9.10
N THR A 145 9.67 -1.41 -8.46
CA THR A 145 8.31 -1.85 -8.78
C THR A 145 7.31 -0.71 -8.60
N THR A 146 7.41 0.07 -7.52
CA THR A 146 6.53 1.23 -7.28
C THR A 146 6.58 2.23 -8.43
N ALA A 147 7.78 2.64 -8.81
CA ALA A 147 7.97 3.61 -9.88
C ALA A 147 7.46 3.10 -11.24
N ARG A 148 7.75 1.83 -11.54
CA ARG A 148 7.38 1.22 -12.82
C ARG A 148 5.89 0.90 -12.92
N TYR A 149 5.31 0.33 -11.87
CA TYR A 149 3.95 -0.17 -11.90
C TYR A 149 2.92 0.98 -11.80
N ILE A 150 3.16 1.96 -10.93
CA ILE A 150 2.25 3.11 -10.81
C ILE A 150 2.44 4.08 -11.98
N PHE A 151 3.68 4.47 -12.29
CA PHE A 151 3.94 5.60 -13.21
C PHE A 151 4.64 5.22 -14.52
N GLY A 152 5.04 3.97 -14.71
CA GLY A 152 5.73 3.50 -15.92
C GLY A 152 7.21 3.88 -16.00
N HIS A 153 7.82 4.38 -14.92
CA HIS A 153 9.22 4.84 -14.95
C HIS A 153 10.18 3.66 -14.83
N LYS A 154 11.17 3.60 -15.73
CA LYS A 154 12.20 2.53 -15.75
C LYS A 154 13.49 2.92 -15.04
N VAL A 155 13.75 4.21 -14.91
CA VAL A 155 14.97 4.77 -14.32
C VAL A 155 14.56 5.71 -13.21
N LEU A 156 15.22 5.59 -12.06
CA LEU A 156 15.03 6.46 -10.91
C LEU A 156 16.34 7.20 -10.62
N SER A 157 16.23 8.48 -10.28
CA SER A 157 17.34 9.19 -9.64
C SER A 157 17.56 8.65 -8.23
N ALA A 158 18.75 8.87 -7.66
CA ALA A 158 19.04 8.50 -6.28
C ALA A 158 18.05 9.15 -5.28
N PHE A 159 17.64 10.39 -5.53
CA PHE A 159 16.65 11.09 -4.71
C PHE A 159 15.27 10.44 -4.77
N SER A 160 14.75 10.14 -5.97
CA SER A 160 13.46 9.47 -6.11
C SER A 160 13.48 8.07 -5.48
N PHE A 161 14.59 7.35 -5.64
CA PHE A 161 14.79 6.04 -5.03
C PHE A 161 14.72 6.12 -3.50
N ALA A 162 15.46 7.05 -2.89
CA ALA A 162 15.47 7.27 -1.45
C ALA A 162 14.09 7.72 -0.94
N PHE A 163 13.42 8.63 -1.65
CA PHE A 163 12.10 9.14 -1.28
C PHE A 163 11.07 8.00 -1.22
N ILE A 164 10.96 7.19 -2.28
CA ILE A 164 10.03 6.05 -2.32
C ILE A 164 10.37 5.04 -1.22
N GLY A 165 11.65 4.80 -0.97
CA GLY A 165 12.10 3.89 0.09
C GLY A 165 11.67 4.34 1.49
N ASN A 166 11.88 5.63 1.80
CA ASN A 166 11.46 6.23 3.06
C ASN A 166 9.93 6.25 3.20
N PHE A 167 9.23 6.56 2.11
CA PHE A 167 7.78 6.52 2.08
C PHE A 167 7.25 5.15 2.51
N TRP A 168 7.67 4.06 1.86
CA TRP A 168 7.15 2.72 2.21
C TRP A 168 7.54 2.26 3.61
N TYR A 169 8.72 2.67 4.09
CA TYR A 169 9.12 2.42 5.47
C TYR A 169 8.18 3.11 6.47
N ASN A 170 7.89 4.40 6.24
CA ASN A 170 7.01 5.20 7.10
C ASN A 170 5.56 4.74 7.01
N SER A 171 5.03 4.55 5.81
CA SER A 171 3.68 4.02 5.54
C SER A 171 3.42 2.74 6.35
N TYR A 172 4.31 1.75 6.27
CA TYR A 172 4.15 0.51 7.04
C TYR A 172 4.26 0.72 8.56
N SER A 173 5.13 1.64 9.00
CA SER A 173 5.31 1.93 10.43
C SER A 173 4.08 2.62 11.02
N SER A 174 3.51 3.60 10.31
CA SER A 174 2.27 4.29 10.68
C SER A 174 1.07 3.33 10.65
N PHE A 175 0.93 2.52 9.60
CA PHE A 175 -0.08 1.46 9.52
C PHE A 175 -0.02 0.54 10.74
N MET A 176 1.17 0.03 11.08
CA MET A 176 1.33 -0.85 12.24
C MET A 176 0.99 -0.14 13.55
N GLY A 177 1.42 1.12 13.71
CA GLY A 177 1.09 1.93 14.87
C GLY A 177 -0.42 2.04 15.09
N SER A 178 -1.18 2.31 14.02
CA SER A 178 -2.64 2.37 14.07
C SER A 178 -3.28 0.99 14.28
N PHE A 179 -2.78 -0.04 13.59
CA PHE A 179 -3.37 -1.37 13.62
C PHE A 179 -3.19 -2.06 14.98
N VAL A 180 -2.02 -1.97 15.61
CA VAL A 180 -1.76 -2.64 16.90
C VAL A 180 -1.74 -1.70 18.11
N GLY A 181 -1.99 -0.41 17.93
CA GLY A 181 -1.80 0.60 18.98
C GLY A 181 -2.64 0.40 20.24
N TYR A 182 -3.91 0.00 20.09
CA TYR A 182 -4.83 -0.18 21.23
C TYR A 182 -5.05 -1.64 21.62
N VAL A 183 -4.89 -2.57 20.68
CA VAL A 183 -5.06 -4.01 20.90
C VAL A 183 -3.86 -4.74 20.31
N PRO A 184 -3.06 -5.44 21.13
CA PRO A 184 -1.91 -6.19 20.66
C PRO A 184 -2.28 -7.20 19.57
N PHE A 185 -1.37 -7.43 18.62
CA PHE A 185 -1.60 -8.32 17.49
C PHE A 185 -2.10 -9.72 17.90
N ARG A 186 -1.48 -10.33 18.91
CA ARG A 186 -1.87 -11.66 19.40
C ARG A 186 -3.31 -11.69 19.91
N VAL A 187 -3.72 -10.67 20.67
CA VAL A 187 -5.09 -10.54 21.19
C VAL A 187 -6.10 -10.37 20.04
N ARG A 188 -5.71 -9.66 18.96
CA ARG A 188 -6.55 -9.55 17.76
C ARG A 188 -6.71 -10.88 17.04
N MET A 189 -5.65 -11.68 16.96
CA MET A 189 -5.68 -13.01 16.35
C MET A 189 -6.56 -13.96 17.16
N GLU A 190 -6.35 -14.06 18.48
CA GLU A 190 -7.13 -14.91 19.40
C GLU A 190 -8.64 -14.58 19.29
N ARG A 191 -9.01 -13.29 19.43
CA ARG A 191 -10.41 -12.84 19.31
C ARG A 191 -11.05 -13.18 17.97
N ALA A 192 -10.29 -13.10 16.87
CA ALA A 192 -10.80 -13.40 15.54
C ALA A 192 -10.89 -14.90 15.25
N MET A 193 -10.17 -15.72 16.00
CA MET A 193 -10.19 -17.19 15.92
C MET A 193 -11.23 -17.81 16.86
N GLY A 194 -11.92 -17.00 17.68
CA GLY A 194 -12.93 -17.47 18.63
C GLY A 194 -12.35 -18.13 19.88
N GLU A 195 -11.08 -17.85 20.17
CA GLU A 195 -10.37 -18.23 21.41
C GLU A 195 -10.46 -17.11 22.46
#